data_AF-A0A5J4Q182-F1
#
_entry.id   AF-A0A5J4Q182-F1
#
_cell.length_a   1.000
_cell.length_b   1.000
_cell.length_c   1.000
_cell.angle_alpha   90.00
_cell.angle_beta   90.00
_cell.angle_gamma   90.00
#
_symmetry.space_group_name_H-M   'P 1'
#
loop_
_entity.id
_entity.type
_entity.pdbx_description
1 polymer ?
#
loop_
_entity_poly.entity_id
_entity_poly.type
_entity_poly.pdbx_seq_one_letter_code
_entity_poly.pdbx_strand_id
1 'polypeptide(L)' 'VDSYEVCTFLKISDRTLQRLRVEGAINFSRIRGKNFYRISELQRLMQDNVIRRSEEHLQDLIKNHQLHVEQRRNIKTNK' A
#
# COMPACT_ATOMS: atom_id res chain seq x y z
N VAL A 1 2.64 -3.98 -2.71
CA VAL A 1 1.32 -3.34 -2.71
C VAL A 1 1.25 -2.39 -3.90
N ASP A 2 0.24 -2.47 -4.74
CA ASP A 2 0.10 -1.58 -5.91
C ASP A 2 -0.62 -0.26 -5.58
N SER A 3 -0.64 0.70 -6.51
CA SER A 3 -1.32 1.99 -6.29
C SER A 3 -2.81 1.86 -5.93
N TYR A 4 -3.51 0.84 -6.46
CA TYR A 4 -4.94 0.66 -6.20
C TYR A 4 -5.17 0.23 -4.76
N GLU A 5 -4.42 -0.76 -4.29
CA GLU A 5 -4.46 -1.19 -2.89
C GLU A 5 -4.11 0.00 -1.96
N VAL A 6 -3.03 0.73 -2.25
CA VAL A 6 -2.63 1.89 -1.43
C VAL A 6 -3.76 2.92 -1.30
N CYS A 7 -4.34 3.36 -2.43
CA CYS A 7 -5.43 4.34 -2.42
C CYS A 7 -6.68 3.81 -1.70
N THR A 8 -7.03 2.55 -1.93
CA THR A 8 -8.23 1.92 -1.36
C THR A 8 -8.16 1.85 0.15
N PHE A 9 -7.02 1.39 0.68
CA PHE A 9 -6.89 1.12 2.10
C PHE A 9 -6.48 2.36 2.89
N LEU A 10 -5.55 3.18 2.39
CA LEU A 10 -5.21 4.45 3.04
C LEU A 10 -6.26 5.55 2.85
N LYS A 11 -7.32 5.30 2.07
CA LYS A 11 -8.39 6.29 1.76
C LYS A 11 -7.81 7.62 1.28
N ILE A 12 -6.81 7.55 0.41
CA ILE A 12 -6.19 8.69 -0.27
C ILE A 12 -6.52 8.65 -1.76
N SER A 13 -6.58 9.83 -2.38
CA SER A 13 -6.77 9.91 -3.82
C SER A 13 -5.49 9.57 -4.57
N ASP A 14 -5.60 9.11 -5.82
CA ASP A 14 -4.43 8.90 -6.70
C ASP A 14 -3.60 10.19 -6.84
N ARG A 15 -4.27 11.36 -6.84
CA ARG A 15 -3.62 12.67 -6.80
C ARG A 15 -2.74 12.88 -5.57
N THR A 16 -3.20 12.44 -4.39
CA THR A 16 -2.40 12.51 -3.16
C THR A 16 -1.18 11.59 -3.27
N LEU A 17 -1.37 10.36 -3.75
CA LEU A 17 -0.28 9.41 -3.96
C LEU A 17 0.71 9.87 -5.05
N GLN A 18 0.23 10.58 -6.07
CA GLN A 18 1.07 11.24 -7.07
C GLN A 18 1.89 12.36 -6.44
N ARG A 19 1.27 13.23 -5.64
CA ARG A 19 1.95 14.32 -4.95
C ARG A 19 3.08 13.79 -4.06
N LEU A 20 2.80 12.78 -3.23
CA LEU A 20 3.81 12.15 -2.36
C LEU A 20 5.01 11.59 -3.13
N ARG A 21 4.78 11.08 -4.35
CA ARG A 21 5.88 10.62 -5.23
C ARG A 21 6.70 11.78 -5.79
N VAL A 22 6.04 12.83 -6.25
CA VAL A 22 6.71 14.02 -6.83
C VAL A 22 7.51 14.77 -5.77
N GLU A 23 6.98 14.87 -4.54
CA GLU A 23 7.65 15.47 -3.39
C GLU A 23 8.78 14.58 -2.82
N GLY A 24 8.91 13.32 -3.26
CA GLY A 24 9.90 12.38 -2.73
C GLY A 24 9.60 11.87 -1.33
N ALA A 25 8.39 12.09 -0.80
CA ALA A 25 7.98 11.67 0.53
C ALA A 25 7.83 10.14 0.63
N ILE A 26 7.49 9.46 -0.48
CA ILE A 26 7.28 8.01 -0.53
C ILE A 26 8.26 7.32 -1.49
N ASN A 27 8.95 6.29 -1.01
CA ASN A 27 9.72 5.43 -1.91
C ASN A 27 8.80 4.41 -2.61
N PHE A 28 9.04 4.21 -3.91
CA PHE A 28 8.31 3.26 -4.73
C PHE A 28 9.24 2.56 -5.73
N SER A 29 8.79 1.42 -6.23
CA SER A 29 9.45 0.69 -7.31
C SER A 29 8.53 0.62 -8.52
N ARG A 30 9.07 0.86 -9.71
CA ARG A 30 8.31 0.78 -10.96
C ARG A 30 8.59 -0.54 -11.65
N ILE A 31 7.56 -1.36 -11.83
CA ILE A 31 7.65 -2.68 -12.46
C ILE A 31 6.58 -2.76 -13.55
N ARG A 32 6.99 -2.99 -14.80
CA ARG A 32 6.09 -3.13 -15.96
C ARG A 32 5.07 -1.98 -16.07
N GLY A 33 5.51 -0.75 -15.85
CA GLY A 33 4.66 0.45 -15.94
C GLY A 33 3.75 0.70 -14.73
N LYS A 34 3.70 -0.19 -13.75
CA LYS A 34 2.95 0.00 -12.49
C LYS A 34 3.89 0.38 -11.36
N ASN A 35 3.38 1.17 -10.41
CA ASN A 35 4.12 1.57 -9.21
C ASN A 35 3.73 0.65 -8.06
N PHE A 36 4.75 0.20 -7.33
CA PHE A 36 4.62 -0.66 -6.18
C PHE A 36 5.27 -0.01 -4.97
N TYR A 37 4.63 -0.17 -3.83
CA TYR A 37 5.03 0.44 -2.57
C TYR A 37 5.31 -0.66 -1.54
N ARG A 38 6.31 -0.40 -0.70
CA ARG A 38 6.59 -1.22 0.48
C ARG A 38 5.66 -0.81 1.61
N ILE A 39 5.13 -1.80 2.33
CA ILE A 39 4.26 -1.54 3.50
C ILE A 39 5.01 -0.71 4.55
N SER A 40 6.31 -0.93 4.73
CA SER A 40 7.15 -0.16 5.66
C SER A 40 7.21 1.34 5.33
N GLU A 41 7.16 1.72 4.05
CA GLU A 41 7.12 3.13 3.66
C GLU A 41 5.76 3.76 3.99
N LEU A 42 4.68 3.00 3.78
CA LEU A 42 3.34 3.45 4.12
C LEU A 42 3.18 3.62 5.63
N GLN A 43 3.75 2.71 6.42
CA GLN A 43 3.86 2.83 7.89
C GLN A 43 4.57 4.12 8.30
N ARG A 44 5.75 4.40 7.73
CA ARG A 44 6.51 5.61 8.03
C ARG A 44 5.70 6.88 7.75
N LEU A 45 5.02 6.95 6.61
CA LEU A 45 4.21 8.12 6.24
C LEU A 45 3.03 8.39 7.16
N MET A 46 2.50 7.36 7.81
CA MET A 46 1.43 7.50 8.79
C MET A 46 1.98 7.96 10.14
N GLN A 47 3.13 7.43 10.57
CA GLN A 47 3.81 7.87 11.78
C GLN A 47 4.29 9.32 11.69
N ASP A 48 4.80 9.73 10.52
CA ASP A 48 5.26 11.10 10.26
C ASP A 48 4.09 12.10 10.11
N ASN A 49 2.83 11.67 10.29
CA ASN A 49 1.60 12.47 10.09
C ASN A 49 1.47 13.13 8.70
N VAL A 50 2.28 12.70 7.73
CA VAL A 50 2.22 13.16 6.33
C VAL A 50 0.88 12.78 5.71
N ILE A 51 0.35 11.62 6.10
CA ILE A 51 -1.02 11.19 5.79
C ILE A 51 -1.84 11.29 7.07
N ARG A 52 -2.82 12.20 7.10
CA ARG A 52 -3.71 12.47 8.24
C ARG A 52 -4.77 11.36 8.48
N ARG A 53 -4.52 10.12 8.06
CA ARG A 53 -5.48 9.00 8.16
C ARG A 53 -5.05 8.05 9.28
N SER A 54 -6.03 7.47 9.99
CA SER A 54 -5.80 6.69 11.21
C SER A 54 -5.09 5.36 10.94
N GLU A 55 -4.36 4.88 11.95
CA GLU A 55 -3.66 3.58 11.99
C GLU A 55 -4.56 2.40 11.58
N GLU A 56 -5.88 2.47 11.84
CA GLU A 56 -6.86 1.44 11.44
C GLU A 56 -6.86 1.14 9.93
N HIS A 57 -6.73 2.18 9.11
CA HIS A 57 -6.71 2.05 7.65
C HIS A 57 -5.50 1.26 7.14
N LEU A 58 -4.39 1.31 7.88
CA LEU A 58 -3.18 0.56 7.57
C LEU A 58 -3.31 -0.90 7.96
N GLN A 59 -3.97 -1.18 9.09
CA GLN A 59 -4.24 -2.55 9.52
C GLN A 59 -5.14 -3.27 8.52
N ASP A 60 -6.15 -2.58 7.98
CA ASP A 60 -6.99 -3.11 6.90
C ASP A 60 -6.20 -3.43 5.62
N LEU A 61 -5.22 -2.59 5.26
CA LEU A 61 -4.32 -2.85 4.13
C LEU A 61 -3.51 -4.14 4.36
N ILE A 62 -2.87 -4.25 5.52
CA ILE A 62 -1.99 -5.37 5.86
C ILE A 62 -2.78 -6.67 5.88
N LYS A 63 -3.94 -6.66 6.54
CA LYS A 63 -4.82 -7.84 6.66
C LYS A 63 -5.31 -8.33 5.30
N ASN A 64 -5.78 -7.43 4.44
CA ASN A 64 -6.23 -7.82 3.10
C ASN A 64 -5.07 -8.32 2.23
N HIS A 65 -3.90 -7.69 2.31
CA HIS A 65 -2.71 -8.16 1.60
C HIS A 65 -2.31 -9.57 2.05
N GLN A 66 -2.32 -9.84 3.36
CA GLN A 66 -2.05 -11.17 3.92
C GLN A 66 -3.08 -12.21 3.47
N LEU A 67 -4.37 -11.88 3.53
CA LEU A 67 -5.46 -12.76 3.05
C LEU A 67 -5.28 -13.15 1.58
N HIS A 68 -4.99 -12.18 0.71
CA HIS A 68 -4.75 -12.45 -0.71
C HIS A 68 -3.49 -13.28 -0.97
N VAL A 69 -2.43 -13.10 -0.17
CA VAL A 69 -1.21 -13.92 -0.23
C VAL A 69 -1.50 -15.36 0.24
N GLU A 70 -2.29 -15.51 1.30
CA GLU A 70 -2.63 -16.80 1.90
C GLU A 70 -3.60 -17.61 1.01
N GLN A 71 -4.58 -16.96 0.39
CA GLN A 71 -5.44 -17.57 -0.63
C GLN A 71 -4.62 -18.11 -1.81
N ARG A 72 -3.61 -17.37 -2.29
CA ARG A 72 -2.71 -17.85 -3.34
C ARG A 72 -1.81 -19.00 -2.90
N ARG A 73 -1.44 -19.06 -1.61
CA ARG A 73 -0.73 -20.21 -1.05
C ARG A 73 -1.62 -21.44 -1.00
N ASN A 74 -2.84 -21.33 -0.46
CA ASN A 74 -3.78 -22.45 -0.35
C ASN A 74 -4.19 -23.07 -1.70
N ILE A 75 -4.31 -22.27 -2.76
CA ILE A 75 -4.56 -22.79 -4.13
C ILE A 75 -3.40 -23.64 -4.65
N LYS A 76 -2.15 -23.36 -4.23
CA LYS A 76 -0.98 -24.17 -4.61
C LYS A 76 -0.84 -25.45 -3.78
N THR A 77 -1.32 -25.47 -2.54
CA THR A 77 -1.25 -26.66 -1.68
C THR A 77 -2.31 -27.70 -2.02
N ASN A 78 -3.40 -27.30 -2.68
CA ASN A 78 -4.52 -28.18 -3.05
C ASN A 78 -4.43 -28.71 -4.50
N LYS A 79 -3.22 -28.77 -5.08
CA LYS A 79 -2.97 -29.29 -6.43
C LYS A 79 -1.88 -30.35 -6.41
#